data_AF-A0A2V6P6I2-F1
#
_entry.id   AF-A0A2V6P6I2-F1
#
_cell.length_a   1.000
_cell.length_b   1.000
_cell.length_c   1.000
_cell.angle_alpha   90.00
_cell.angle_beta   90.00
_cell.angle_gamma   90.00
#
_symmetry.space_group_name_H-M   'P 1'
#
loop_
_entity.id
_entity.type
_entity.pdbx_description
1 polymer ?
#
loop_
_entity_poly.entity_id
_entity_poly.type
_entity_poly.pdbx_seq_one_letter_code
_entity_poly.pdbx_strand_id
1 'polypeptide(L)'
;MTAEQMIAGLKQLAVRARTAGIKIFGGTLLPFENETFLPGAWTPAREKTRQAVNEWIREGGAFDAVIDFDQALRDPEHPTSMVPAYDCGDHLHPGDLGYTKMGDAIELKLFE
;
A
#
# COMPACT_ATOMS: atom_id res chain seq x y z
N MET A 1 2.24 -14.39 8.60
CA MET A 1 2.78 -13.91 7.32
C MET A 1 3.96 -13.00 7.62
N THR A 2 5.13 -13.24 7.04
CA THR A 2 6.30 -12.35 7.16
C THR A 2 6.40 -11.43 5.94
N ALA A 3 7.27 -10.41 6.02
CA ALA A 3 7.52 -9.52 4.89
C ALA A 3 8.08 -10.30 3.70
N GLU A 4 9.01 -11.24 3.95
CA GLU A 4 9.65 -12.07 2.91
C GLU A 4 8.63 -12.92 2.17
N GLN A 5 7.66 -13.51 2.89
CA GLN A 5 6.60 -14.31 2.30
C GLN A 5 5.70 -13.46 1.38
N MET A 6 5.32 -12.25 1.84
CA MET A 6 4.50 -11.33 1.04
C MET A 6 5.26 -10.83 -0.19
N ILE A 7 6.51 -10.41 -0.01
CA ILE A 7 7.41 -9.96 -1.08
C ILE A 7 7.62 -11.06 -2.11
N ALA A 8 7.83 -12.31 -1.69
CA ALA A 8 7.98 -13.44 -2.63
C ALA A 8 6.72 -13.65 -3.49
N GLY A 9 5.53 -13.54 -2.90
CA GLY A 9 4.27 -13.60 -3.63
C GLY A 9 4.11 -12.46 -4.63
N LEU A 10 4.38 -11.23 -4.21
CA LEU A 10 4.32 -10.04 -5.07
C LEU A 10 5.33 -10.13 -6.22
N LYS A 11 6.56 -10.57 -5.95
CA LYS A 11 7.59 -10.86 -6.98
C LYS A 11 7.08 -11.86 -8.01
N GLN A 12 6.43 -12.93 -7.55
CA GLN A 12 5.90 -13.95 -8.46
C GLN A 12 4.81 -13.37 -9.37
N LEU A 13 3.92 -12.52 -8.86
CA LEU A 13 2.92 -11.83 -9.67
C LEU A 13 3.57 -10.91 -10.71
N ALA A 14 4.56 -10.11 -10.31
CA ALA A 14 5.30 -9.23 -11.21
C ALA A 14 5.99 -9.99 -12.35
N VAL A 15 6.66 -11.11 -12.04
CA VAL A 15 7.28 -11.97 -13.06
C VAL A 15 6.24 -12.51 -14.03
N ARG A 16 5.10 -13.03 -13.52
CA ARG A 16 4.03 -13.57 -14.38
C ARG A 16 3.44 -12.52 -15.30
N ALA A 17 3.18 -11.31 -14.81
CA ALA A 17 2.66 -10.20 -15.61
C ALA A 17 3.63 -9.83 -16.74
N ARG A 18 4.92 -9.65 -16.41
CA ARG A 18 5.96 -9.36 -17.41
C ARG A 18 6.10 -10.47 -18.45
N THR A 19 6.08 -11.74 -18.04
CA THR A 19 6.11 -12.89 -18.98
C THR A 19 4.89 -12.92 -19.90
N ALA A 20 3.74 -12.43 -19.44
CA ALA A 20 2.52 -12.31 -20.24
C ALA A 20 2.44 -11.01 -21.07
N GLY A 21 3.46 -10.13 -21.01
CA GLY A 21 3.44 -8.83 -21.70
C GLY A 21 2.44 -7.83 -21.09
N ILE A 22 2.04 -8.02 -19.83
CA ILE A 22 1.09 -7.16 -19.11
C ILE A 22 1.87 -6.17 -18.24
N LYS A 23 1.61 -4.87 -18.38
CA LYS A 23 2.11 -3.83 -17.47
C LYS A 23 1.57 -4.09 -16.06
N ILE A 24 2.41 -4.01 -15.04
CA ILE A 24 2.03 -4.17 -13.63
C ILE A 24 2.57 -3.01 -12.79
N PHE A 25 1.67 -2.35 -12.05
CA PHE A 25 2.00 -1.25 -11.15
C PHE A 25 1.84 -1.70 -9.69
N GLY A 26 2.79 -1.31 -8.84
CA GLY A 26 2.77 -1.61 -7.41
C GLY A 26 2.10 -0.49 -6.62
N GLY A 27 1.17 -0.85 -5.73
CA GLY A 27 0.63 0.08 -4.71
C GLY A 27 1.16 -0.28 -3.33
N THR A 28 1.66 0.70 -2.58
CA THR A 28 2.08 0.49 -1.18
C THR A 28 0.90 0.18 -0.27
N LEU A 29 1.12 -0.61 0.77
CA LEU A 29 0.16 -0.93 1.83
C LEU A 29 -0.14 0.28 2.72
N LEU A 30 -1.42 0.53 2.99
CA LEU A 30 -1.88 1.64 3.82
C LEU A 30 -1.57 1.44 5.32
N PRO A 31 -1.41 2.53 6.09
CA PRO A 31 -1.45 2.47 7.55
C PRO A 31 -2.79 1.90 8.04
N PHE A 32 -2.77 1.19 9.17
CA PHE A 32 -3.96 0.52 9.71
C PHE A 32 -3.96 0.45 11.24
N GLU A 33 -3.22 1.34 11.92
CA GLU A 33 -3.28 1.41 13.37
C GLU A 33 -4.70 1.75 13.82
N ASN A 34 -5.16 1.08 14.88
CA ASN A 34 -6.52 1.16 15.41
C ASN A 34 -7.62 0.58 14.51
N GLU A 35 -7.28 -0.21 13.48
CA GLU A 35 -8.30 -0.91 12.70
C GLU A 35 -9.31 -1.65 13.57
N THR A 36 -10.58 -1.58 13.16
CA THR A 36 -11.71 -2.09 13.95
C THR A 36 -12.22 -3.45 13.49
N PHE A 37 -11.68 -3.98 12.38
CA PHE A 37 -12.17 -5.20 11.75
C PHE A 37 -11.74 -6.47 12.50
N LEU A 38 -10.49 -6.53 12.95
CA LEU A 38 -9.92 -7.67 13.66
C LEU A 38 -9.14 -7.21 14.89
N PRO A 39 -9.75 -7.16 16.08
CA PRO A 39 -9.10 -6.66 17.29
C PRO A 39 -7.68 -7.23 17.51
N GLY A 40 -6.71 -6.32 17.60
CA GLY A 40 -5.29 -6.67 17.77
C GLY A 40 -4.58 -7.08 16.48
N ALA A 41 -5.16 -6.86 15.29
CA ALA A 41 -4.45 -7.13 14.05
C ALA A 41 -3.31 -6.13 13.84
N TRP A 42 -3.39 -4.92 14.35
CA TRP A 42 -2.24 -4.02 14.40
C TRP A 42 -1.35 -4.31 15.63
N THR A 43 -0.05 -4.40 15.38
CA THR A 43 1.01 -4.47 16.41
C THR A 43 2.27 -3.79 15.88
N PRO A 44 3.19 -3.33 16.74
CA PRO A 44 4.47 -2.78 16.28
C PRO A 44 5.26 -3.73 15.36
N ALA A 45 5.16 -5.05 15.59
CA ALA A 45 5.81 -6.06 14.75
C ALA A 45 5.19 -6.15 13.34
N ARG A 46 3.87 -6.01 13.25
CA ARG A 46 3.17 -5.99 11.96
C ARG A 46 3.35 -4.66 11.24
N GLU A 47 3.46 -3.55 11.95
CA GLU A 47 3.86 -2.28 11.35
C GLU A 47 5.26 -2.36 10.75
N LYS A 48 6.22 -2.95 11.46
CA LYS A 48 7.56 -3.21 10.89
C LYS A 48 7.50 -4.07 9.63
N THR A 49 6.60 -5.06 9.61
CA THR A 49 6.36 -5.90 8.43
C THR A 49 5.80 -5.07 7.27
N ARG A 50 4.80 -4.22 7.52
CA ARG A 50 4.22 -3.31 6.51
C ARG A 50 5.27 -2.37 5.91
N GLN A 51 6.09 -1.75 6.76
CA GLN A 51 7.16 -0.86 6.33
C GLN A 51 8.17 -1.58 5.44
N ALA A 52 8.63 -2.78 5.83
CA ALA A 52 9.57 -3.57 5.04
C ALA A 52 9.00 -3.95 3.66
N VAL A 53 7.71 -4.28 3.59
CA VAL A 53 7.04 -4.54 2.31
C VAL A 53 6.95 -3.26 1.48
N ASN A 54 6.58 -2.12 2.07
CA ASN A 54 6.47 -0.85 1.35
C ASN A 54 7.81 -0.32 0.84
N GLU A 55 8.88 -0.43 1.64
CA GLU A 55 10.25 -0.12 1.22
C GLU A 55 10.64 -0.98 0.03
N TRP A 56 10.38 -2.29 0.09
CA TRP A 56 10.62 -3.17 -1.05
C TRP A 56 9.77 -2.82 -2.28
N ILE A 57 8.50 -2.43 -2.12
CA ILE A 57 7.65 -2.00 -3.23
C ILE A 57 8.27 -0.77 -3.92
N ARG A 58 8.71 0.22 -3.13
CA ARG A 58 9.30 1.49 -3.61
C ARG A 58 10.62 1.28 -4.33
N GLU A 59 11.51 0.47 -3.76
CA GLU A 59 12.92 0.42 -4.18
C GLU A 59 13.27 -0.86 -4.96
N GLY A 60 12.44 -1.91 -4.86
CA GLY A 60 12.77 -3.25 -5.33
C GLY A 60 12.72 -3.46 -6.85
N GLY A 61 12.24 -2.49 -7.63
CA GLY A 61 12.22 -2.53 -9.11
C GLY A 61 11.36 -3.64 -9.72
N ALA A 62 10.49 -4.27 -8.92
CA ALA A 62 9.67 -5.40 -9.36
C ALA A 62 8.50 -4.98 -10.24
N PHE A 63 8.03 -3.74 -10.12
CA PHE A 63 6.90 -3.20 -10.88
C PHE A 63 7.39 -2.23 -11.97
N ASP A 64 6.54 -1.98 -12.96
CA ASP A 64 6.86 -1.04 -14.04
C ASP A 64 6.69 0.42 -13.59
N ALA A 65 5.87 0.63 -12.55
CA ALA A 65 5.76 1.87 -11.79
C ALA A 65 5.23 1.57 -10.39
N VAL A 66 5.39 2.53 -9.48
CA VAL A 66 4.89 2.47 -8.09
C VAL A 66 4.02 3.67 -7.81
N ILE A 67 2.87 3.44 -7.16
CA ILE A 67 1.97 4.48 -6.66
C ILE A 67 1.99 4.40 -5.14
N ASP A 68 2.49 5.45 -4.49
CA ASP A 68 2.70 5.48 -3.04
C ASP A 68 1.42 5.88 -2.29
N PHE A 69 0.47 4.94 -2.21
CA PHE A 69 -0.77 5.13 -1.46
C PHE A 69 -0.57 5.32 0.04
N ASP A 70 0.50 4.77 0.61
CA ASP A 70 0.87 5.00 2.01
C ASP A 70 1.18 6.49 2.23
N GLN A 71 2.06 7.06 1.40
CA GLN A 71 2.37 8.49 1.47
C GLN A 71 1.15 9.35 1.15
N ALA A 72 0.29 8.93 0.22
CA ALA A 72 -0.88 9.71 -0.19
C ALA A 72 -1.92 9.86 0.93
N LEU A 73 -2.07 8.84 1.79
CA LEU A 73 -3.15 8.77 2.78
C LEU A 73 -2.72 8.85 4.24
N ARG A 74 -1.47 8.53 4.59
CA ARG A 74 -1.02 8.52 5.98
C ARG A 74 -1.05 9.91 6.61
N ASP A 75 -1.37 9.95 7.90
CA ASP A 75 -1.28 11.16 8.69
C ASP A 75 0.20 11.55 8.88
N PRO A 76 0.64 12.75 8.49
CA PRO A 76 2.04 13.17 8.66
C PRO A 76 2.43 13.32 10.13
N GLU A 77 1.48 13.60 11.03
CA GLU A 77 1.71 13.67 12.47
C GLU A 77 1.61 12.29 13.13
N HIS A 78 0.90 11.34 12.51
CA HIS A 78 0.78 9.97 12.98
C HIS A 78 0.89 8.92 11.84
N PRO A 79 2.10 8.63 11.33
CA PRO A 79 2.30 7.87 10.08
C PRO A 79 1.81 6.42 10.08
N THR A 80 1.45 5.88 11.24
CA THR A 80 0.86 4.55 11.44
C THR A 80 -0.66 4.55 11.27
N SER A 81 -1.28 5.73 11.14
CA SER A 81 -2.71 5.95 10.92
C SER A 81 -2.99 6.67 9.59
N MET A 82 -4.20 6.51 9.06
CA MET A 82 -4.71 7.28 7.93
C MET A 82 -5.19 8.66 8.38
N VAL A 83 -5.06 9.69 7.53
CA VAL A 83 -5.69 11.00 7.81
C VAL A 83 -7.20 10.79 8.03
N PRO A 84 -7.80 11.32 9.11
CA PRO A 84 -9.21 11.06 9.44
C PRO A 84 -10.21 11.43 8.33
N ALA A 85 -9.91 12.45 7.52
CA ALA A 85 -10.74 12.85 6.40
C ALA A 85 -10.75 11.84 5.22
N TYR A 86 -9.77 10.95 5.16
CA TYR A 86 -9.66 9.92 4.12
C TYR A 86 -10.16 8.55 4.59
N ASP A 87 -10.34 8.36 5.90
CA ASP A 87 -10.81 7.14 6.51
C ASP A 87 -12.34 7.01 6.40
N CYS A 88 -12.86 5.80 6.16
CA CYS A 88 -14.30 5.55 6.21
C CYS A 88 -14.84 5.45 7.65
N GLY A 89 -13.94 5.45 8.64
CA GLY A 89 -14.20 5.38 10.07
C GLY A 89 -13.81 4.06 10.72
N ASP A 90 -13.23 3.12 9.97
CA ASP A 90 -12.80 1.81 10.48
C ASP A 90 -11.29 1.69 10.69
N HIS A 91 -10.53 2.74 10.34
CA HIS A 91 -9.08 2.84 10.43
C HIS A 91 -8.33 1.79 9.59
N LEU A 92 -8.99 1.26 8.55
CA LEU A 92 -8.43 0.25 7.64
C LEU A 92 -8.69 0.60 6.17
N HIS A 93 -9.92 0.99 5.84
CA HIS A 93 -10.36 1.27 4.49
C HIS A 93 -10.52 2.78 4.25
N PRO A 94 -10.10 3.28 3.08
CA PRO A 94 -10.41 4.64 2.67
C PRO A 94 -11.93 4.83 2.53
N GLY A 95 -12.43 6.02 2.90
CA GLY A 95 -13.75 6.51 2.49
C GLY A 95 -13.70 7.15 1.10
N ASP A 96 -14.79 7.80 0.68
CA ASP A 96 -14.91 8.39 -0.66
C ASP A 96 -13.79 9.40 -0.99
N LEU A 97 -13.46 10.28 -0.03
CA LEU A 97 -12.36 11.24 -0.20
C LEU A 97 -11.00 10.54 -0.24
N GLY A 98 -10.81 9.47 0.53
CA GLY A 98 -9.58 8.69 0.51
C GLY A 98 -9.38 7.96 -0.83
N TYR A 99 -10.42 7.36 -1.38
CA TYR A 99 -10.36 6.77 -2.72
C TYR A 99 -10.15 7.82 -3.82
N THR A 100 -10.77 9.00 -3.70
CA THR A 100 -10.50 10.13 -4.60
C THR A 100 -9.02 10.51 -4.55
N LYS A 101 -8.46 10.65 -3.33
CA LYS A 101 -7.05 10.97 -3.12
C LYS A 101 -6.11 9.90 -3.68
N MET A 102 -6.47 8.62 -3.58
CA MET A 102 -5.72 7.53 -4.23
C MET A 102 -5.75 7.64 -5.74
N GLY A 103 -6.90 7.97 -6.34
CA GLY A 103 -7.01 8.21 -7.78
C GLY A 103 -6.13 9.37 -8.25
N ASP A 104 -6.15 10.49 -7.52
CA ASP A 104 -5.32 11.67 -7.80
C ASP A 104 -3.81 11.41 -7.68
N ALA A 105 -3.40 10.38 -6.92
CA ALA A 105 -2.01 9.97 -6.79
C ALA A 105 -1.47 9.19 -8.00
N ILE A 106 -2.34 8.79 -8.94
CA ILE A 106 -1.94 8.03 -10.12
C ILE A 106 -1.55 8.99 -11.25
N GLU A 107 -0.28 8.96 -11.64
CA GLU A 107 0.18 9.72 -12.80
C GLU A 107 -0.38 9.12 -14.10
N LEU A 108 -1.25 9.85 -14.80
CA LEU A 108 -1.93 9.32 -16.00
C LEU A 108 -0.97 8.93 -17.14
N LYS A 109 0.21 9.53 -17.20
CA LYS A 109 1.27 9.19 -18.18
C LYS A 109 1.74 7.74 -18.08
N LEU A 110 1.45 7.03 -16.98
CA LEU A 110 1.75 5.59 -16.84
C LEU A 110 0.99 4.72 -17.86
N PHE A 111 -0.12 5.22 -18.38
CA PHE A 111 -0.99 4.50 -19.32
C PHE A 111 -0.72 4.82 -20.80
N GLU A 112 0.22 5.72 -21.08
CA GLU A 112 0.74 6.01 -22.42
C GLU A 112 1.78 4.94 -22.85
#